data_AF-A0A2V5VQ71-F1
#
_entry.id   AF-A0A2V5VQ71-F1
#
_cell.length_a   1.000
_cell.length_b   1.000
_cell.length_c   1.000
_cell.angle_alpha   90.00
_cell.angle_beta   90.00
_cell.angle_gamma   90.00
#
_symmetry.space_group_name_H-M   'P 1'
#
loop_
_entity.id
_entity.type
_entity.pdbx_description
1 polymer ?
#
loop_
_entity_poly.entity_id
_entity_poly.type
_entity_poly.pdbx_seq_one_letter_code
_entity_poly.pdbx_strand_id
1 'polypeptide(L)'
;MKKFCLRVVAFLLLQAFLFFAFVWDGNLSRETGYLAATLDKHKRLEQTRPPRIILIGSSSFAFGVRSDRLERESGRTVVNMGLDSSLGVDFILKR
;
A
#
# COMPACT_ATOMS: atom_id res chain seq x y z
N MET A 1 44.77 -5.45 -13.22
CA MET A 1 43.66 -6.24 -12.63
C MET A 1 43.35 -5.86 -11.18
N LYS A 2 44.33 -5.70 -10.27
CA LYS A 2 44.10 -5.33 -8.86
C LYS A 2 43.23 -4.06 -8.65
N LYS A 3 43.48 -2.99 -9.44
CA LYS A 3 42.69 -1.75 -9.39
C LYS A 3 41.23 -1.93 -9.85
N PHE A 4 40.98 -2.89 -10.74
CA PHE A 4 39.63 -3.22 -11.19
C PHE A 4 38.87 -4.00 -10.12
N CYS A 5 39.50 -5.04 -9.55
CA CYS A 5 38.94 -5.79 -8.43
C CYS A 5 38.62 -4.89 -7.23
N LEU A 6 39.51 -3.93 -6.91
CA LEU A 6 39.28 -2.98 -5.82
C LEU A 6 38.03 -2.11 -6.05
N ARG A 7 37.80 -1.63 -7.28
CA ARG A 7 36.60 -0.84 -7.63
C ARG A 7 35.32 -1.67 -7.52
N VAL A 8 35.35 -2.93 -7.96
CA VAL A 8 34.22 -3.86 -7.85
C VAL A 8 33.89 -4.11 -6.38
N VAL A 9 34.90 -4.41 -5.56
CA VAL A 9 34.71 -4.62 -4.11
C VAL A 9 34.15 -3.35 -3.45
N ALA A 10 34.71 -2.18 -3.75
CA ALA A 10 34.22 -0.90 -3.21
C ALA A 10 32.75 -0.64 -3.61
N PHE A 11 32.37 -0.95 -4.85
CA PHE A 11 30.99 -0.80 -5.32
C PHE A 11 30.04 -1.76 -4.60
N LEU A 12 30.43 -3.03 -4.43
CA LEU A 12 29.62 -4.01 -3.70
C LEU A 12 29.48 -3.65 -2.22
N LEU A 13 30.54 -3.13 -1.59
CA LEU A 13 30.49 -2.65 -0.21
C LEU A 13 29.57 -1.44 -0.05
N LEU A 14 29.59 -0.51 -1.02
CA LEU A 14 28.67 0.62 -1.03
C LEU A 14 27.21 0.15 -1.17
N GLN A 15 26.93 -0.79 -2.08
CA GLN A 15 25.60 -1.37 -2.22
C GLN A 15 25.13 -2.08 -0.95
N ALA A 16 26.00 -2.88 -0.33
CA ALA A 16 25.71 -3.55 0.93
C ALA A 16 25.44 -2.52 2.04
N PHE A 17 26.27 -1.49 2.17
CA PHE A 17 26.09 -0.41 3.14
C PHE A 17 24.75 0.29 2.97
N LEU A 18 24.38 0.65 1.73
CA LEU A 18 23.09 1.28 1.44
C LEU A 18 21.93 0.33 1.81
N PHE A 19 21.99 -0.94 1.39
CA PHE A 19 20.98 -1.93 1.75
C PHE A 19 20.80 -2.05 3.27
N PHE A 20 21.91 -2.18 4.01
CA PHE A 20 21.85 -2.25 5.46
C PHE A 20 21.34 -0.96 6.09
N ALA A 21 21.70 0.21 5.57
CA ALA A 21 21.18 1.49 6.06
C ALA A 21 19.65 1.58 5.92
N PHE A 22 19.10 1.13 4.78
CA PHE A 22 17.65 1.13 4.54
C PHE A 22 16.89 0.04 5.29
N VAL A 23 17.49 -1.15 5.47
CA VAL A 23 16.85 -2.26 6.20
C VAL A 23 16.96 -2.08 7.72
N TRP A 24 18.04 -1.45 8.20
CA TRP A 24 18.25 -1.16 9.62
C TRP A 24 17.35 -0.03 10.12
N ASP A 25 16.92 0.87 9.24
CA ASP A 25 15.84 1.79 9.53
C ASP A 25 14.51 1.02 9.64
N GLY A 26 14.34 0.31 10.76
CA GLY A 26 13.14 -0.44 11.13
C GLY A 26 11.90 0.44 11.33
N ASN A 27 11.99 1.74 11.00
CA ASN A 27 10.90 2.71 10.99
C ASN A 27 10.00 2.63 9.76
N LEU A 28 9.99 1.52 9.01
CA LEU A 28 8.75 1.14 8.30
C LEU A 28 7.70 0.82 9.37
N SER A 29 7.12 1.88 9.94
CA SER A 29 6.10 1.79 10.96
C SER A 29 4.96 0.97 10.38
N ARG A 30 4.77 -0.21 10.98
CA ARG A 30 3.69 -1.13 10.63
C ARG A 30 2.32 -0.48 10.79
N GLU A 31 2.24 0.62 11.56
CA GLU A 31 1.02 1.38 11.82
C GLU A 31 0.74 2.44 10.75
N THR A 32 1.76 2.96 10.07
CA THR A 32 1.58 3.99 9.01
C THR A 32 1.82 3.45 7.60
N GLY A 33 2.14 2.16 7.46
CA GLY A 33 2.31 1.51 6.17
C GLY A 33 1.02 1.50 5.36
N TYR A 34 1.14 1.44 4.03
CA TYR A 34 -0.02 1.42 3.13
C TYR A 34 -1.04 0.32 3.48
N LEU A 35 -0.57 -0.89 3.80
CA LEU A 35 -1.45 -2.00 4.18
C LEU A 35 -2.08 -1.80 5.57
N ALA A 36 -1.50 -0.98 6.44
CA ALA A 36 -2.08 -0.66 7.76
C ALA A 36 -3.43 0.06 7.63
N ALA A 37 -3.58 0.90 6.60
CA ALA A 37 -4.84 1.56 6.27
C ALA A 37 -5.99 0.57 5.97
N THR A 38 -5.69 -0.71 5.72
CA THR A 38 -6.70 -1.77 5.62
C THR A 38 -7.51 -1.91 6.92
N LEU A 39 -6.90 -1.67 8.09
CA LEU A 39 -7.59 -1.69 9.38
C LEU A 39 -8.63 -0.56 9.45
N ASP A 40 -8.25 0.66 9.07
CA ASP A 40 -9.16 1.81 9.06
C ASP A 40 -10.30 1.64 8.04
N LYS A 41 -9.98 1.04 6.87
CA LYS A 41 -10.98 0.70 5.85
C LYS A 41 -12.03 -0.28 6.38
N HIS A 42 -11.62 -1.34 7.07
CA HIS A 42 -12.54 -2.29 7.71
C HIS A 42 -13.36 -1.63 8.82
N LYS A 43 -12.72 -0.82 9.67
CA LYS A 43 -13.42 -0.06 10.72
C LYS A 43 -14.49 0.87 10.13
N ARG A 44 -14.19 1.59 9.05
CA ARG A 44 -15.18 2.41 8.34
C ARG A 44 -16.32 1.56 7.77
N LEU A 45 -16.00 0.39 7.20
CA LEU A 45 -17.00 -0.53 6.66
C LEU A 45 -17.99 -1.02 7.73
N GLU A 46 -17.48 -1.38 8.91
CA GLU A 46 -18.28 -1.85 10.05
C GLU A 46 -19.15 -0.75 10.65
N GLN A 47 -18.63 0.48 10.73
CA GLN A 47 -19.35 1.63 11.31
C GLN A 47 -20.41 2.21 10.37
N THR A 48 -20.29 1.98 9.06
CA THR A 48 -21.19 2.55 8.05
C THR A 48 -22.42 1.65 7.86
N ARG A 49 -23.63 2.17 8.07
CA ARG A 49 -24.88 1.41 7.84
C ARG A 49 -25.32 1.45 6.37
N PRO A 50 -26.04 0.43 5.86
CA PRO A 50 -26.66 0.48 4.53
C PRO A 50 -27.75 1.58 4.45
N PRO A 51 -28.02 2.17 3.26
CA PRO A 51 -27.37 1.90 1.97
C PRO A 51 -26.01 2.59 1.84
N ARG A 52 -25.00 1.87 1.34
CA ARG A 52 -23.62 2.33 1.19
C ARG A 52 -22.99 1.82 -0.11
N ILE A 53 -22.02 2.55 -0.64
CA ILE A 53 -21.24 2.14 -1.82
C ILE A 53 -19.92 1.56 -1.32
N ILE A 54 -19.62 0.31 -1.71
CA ILE A 54 -18.36 -0.34 -1.36
C ILE A 54 -17.55 -0.49 -2.65
N LEU A 55 -16.36 0.09 -2.67
CA LEU A 55 -15.45 0.01 -3.82
C LEU A 55 -14.42 -1.08 -3.56
N ILE A 56 -14.37 -2.09 -4.42
CA ILE A 56 -13.44 -3.22 -4.33
C ILE A 56 -12.60 -3.26 -5.60
N GLY A 57 -11.29 -3.36 -5.44
CA GLY A 57 -10.34 -3.39 -6.56
C GLY A 57 -8.89 -3.27 -6.10
N SER A 58 -7.97 -3.17 -7.06
CA SER A 58 -6.54 -2.99 -6.79
C SER A 58 -6.17 -1.52 -6.53
N SER A 59 -4.89 -1.17 -6.70
CA SER A 59 -4.37 0.16 -6.42
C SER A 59 -5.08 1.26 -7.24
N SER A 60 -5.60 0.93 -8.43
CA SER A 60 -6.42 1.85 -9.23
C SER A 60 -7.66 2.34 -8.47
N PHE A 61 -8.29 1.49 -7.66
CA PHE A 61 -9.39 1.91 -6.80
C PHE A 61 -8.90 2.61 -5.54
N ALA A 62 -7.81 2.12 -4.93
CA ALA A 62 -7.24 2.72 -3.72
C ALA A 62 -6.84 4.19 -3.91
N PHE A 63 -6.29 4.54 -5.08
CA PHE A 63 -5.77 5.89 -5.37
C PHE A 63 -6.59 6.66 -6.40
N GLY A 64 -7.29 5.97 -7.31
CA GLY A 64 -7.95 6.61 -8.45
C GLY A 64 -9.34 7.17 -8.17
N VAL A 65 -9.95 6.85 -7.02
CA VAL A 65 -11.33 7.26 -6.73
C VAL A 65 -11.40 8.36 -5.69
N ARG A 66 -11.96 9.50 -6.10
CA ARG A 66 -12.40 10.60 -5.23
C ARG A 66 -13.67 10.21 -4.47
N SER A 67 -13.48 9.46 -3.38
CA SER A 67 -14.59 8.94 -2.56
C SER A 67 -15.44 10.07 -1.98
N ASP A 68 -14.82 11.19 -1.59
CA ASP A 68 -15.48 12.42 -1.12
C ASP A 68 -16.48 12.99 -2.13
N ARG A 69 -16.10 13.03 -3.42
CA ARG A 69 -16.99 13.49 -4.49
C ARG A 69 -18.11 12.48 -4.72
N LEU A 70 -17.79 11.19 -4.76
CA LEU A 70 -18.80 10.16 -4.97
C LEU A 70 -19.83 10.14 -3.84
N GLU A 71 -19.43 10.39 -2.59
CA GLU A 71 -20.34 10.56 -1.45
C GLU A 71 -21.29 11.73 -1.66
N ARG A 72 -20.76 12.91 -2.02
CA ARG A 72 -21.55 14.12 -2.25
C ARG A 72 -22.56 13.95 -3.39
N GLU A 73 -22.14 13.38 -4.52
CA GLU A 73 -23.01 13.24 -5.69
C GLU A 73 -24.05 12.12 -5.52
N SER A 74 -23.69 11.03 -4.81
CA SER A 74 -24.59 9.89 -4.64
C SER A 74 -25.51 9.99 -3.43
N GLY A 75 -25.20 10.87 -2.47
CA GLY A 75 -25.86 10.95 -1.17
C GLY A 75 -25.67 9.70 -0.31
N ARG A 76 -24.70 8.83 -0.64
CA ARG A 76 -24.42 7.57 0.07
C ARG A 76 -23.00 7.58 0.60
N THR A 77 -22.80 7.02 1.78
CA THR A 77 -21.44 6.78 2.29
C THR A 77 -20.70 5.82 1.38
N VAL A 78 -19.44 6.16 1.07
CA VAL A 78 -18.53 5.38 0.24
C VAL A 78 -17.44 4.81 1.13
N VAL A 79 -17.21 3.51 1.00
CA VAL A 79 -16.13 2.79 1.67
C VAL A 79 -15.19 2.24 0.62
N ASN A 80 -13.99 2.83 0.52
CA ASN A 80 -12.98 2.43 -0.45
C ASN A 80 -12.10 1.29 0.10
N MET A 81 -12.45 0.07 -0.27
CA MET A 81 -11.73 -1.16 0.07
C MET A 81 -10.67 -1.52 -0.98
N GLY A 82 -10.22 -0.58 -1.81
CA GLY A 82 -9.12 -0.81 -2.75
C GLY A 82 -7.83 -1.21 -2.05
N LEU A 83 -7.11 -2.19 -2.59
CA LEU A 83 -5.92 -2.81 -1.99
C LEU A 83 -4.67 -2.69 -2.88
N ASP A 84 -3.51 -3.10 -2.36
CA ASP A 84 -2.28 -3.16 -3.16
C ASP A 84 -2.40 -4.20 -4.27
N SER A 85 -1.85 -3.91 -5.45
CA SER A 85 -1.86 -4.86 -6.56
C SER A 85 -1.00 -6.11 -6.30
N SER A 86 0.00 -6.02 -5.42
CA SER A 86 0.86 -7.16 -5.04
C SER A 86 0.12 -8.28 -4.32
N LEU A 87 -1.06 -8.01 -3.74
CA LEU A 87 -1.89 -9.05 -3.13
C LEU A 87 -2.58 -9.95 -4.18
N GLY A 88 -2.65 -9.50 -5.43
CA GLY A 88 -3.27 -10.25 -6.52
C GLY A 88 -4.80 -10.14 -6.54
N VAL A 89 -5.37 -10.35 -7.73
CA VAL A 89 -6.82 -10.24 -7.95
C VAL A 89 -7.60 -11.34 -7.23
N ASP A 90 -7.03 -12.54 -7.15
CA ASP A 90 -7.65 -13.69 -6.49
C ASP A 90 -7.86 -13.44 -4.98
N PHE A 91 -6.88 -12.81 -4.33
CA PHE A 91 -7.03 -12.38 -2.94
C PHE A 91 -8.14 -11.33 -2.78
N ILE A 92 -8.15 -10.31 -3.65
CA ILE A 92 -9.11 -9.20 -3.60
C ILE A 92 -10.55 -9.69 -3.81
N LEU A 93 -10.74 -10.60 -4.77
CA LEU A 93 -12.06 -11.10 -5.16
C LEU A 93 -12.45 -12.41 -4.46
N LYS A 94 -11.54 -12.99 -3.67
CA LYS A 94 -11.67 -14.31 -3.05
C LYS A 94 -12.09 -15.37 -4.09
N ARG A 95 -11.36 -15.42 -5.21
CA ARG A 95 -11.53 -16.43 -6.26
C ARG A 95 -10.52 -17.56 -6.13
#